data_AF-A0A662SNT7-F1
#
_entry.id   AF-A0A662SNT7-F1
#
_cell.length_a   1.000
_cell.length_b   1.000
_cell.length_c   1.000
_cell.angle_alpha   90.00
_cell.angle_beta   90.00
_cell.angle_gamma   90.00
#
_symmetry.space_group_name_H-M   'P 1'
#
loop_
_entity.id
_entity.type
_entity.pdbx_description
1 polymer ?
#
loop_
_entity_poly.entity_id
_entity_poly.type
_entity_poly.pdbx_seq_one_letter_code
_entity_poly.pdbx_strand_id
1 'polypeptide(L)'
;MRESIELVEETRERRLKEEFRHLSLEEREELLKKYHPDYKEGTKRPLKIGPNKGMIAPHEVIDLLEAHPLIKPEQIDLSQVDYETDILIIGGGGAGMTAALWAVYSGVSPEDILIVTKLRLGDSNSVMSQGGVQAADRPPDSPTRHFLDVIGGGHFANDRQLVRTLTMEAPYMMRWLEELGLMFDKDEEGNMIELWGCGTSCRRMHSCKDYTGMEIVRVLR
;
A
#
# COMPACT_ATOMS: atom_id res chain seq x y z
N MET A 1 -9.01 1.87 33.91
CA MET A 1 -9.54 0.74 33.10
C MET A 1 -10.72 0.07 33.79
N ARG A 2 -10.64 -0.36 35.06
CA ARG A 2 -11.79 -0.94 35.80
C ARG A 2 -12.96 0.04 35.93
N GLU A 3 -12.71 1.28 36.31
CA GLU A 3 -13.73 2.35 36.37
C GLU A 3 -14.47 2.54 35.04
N SER A 4 -13.75 2.51 33.91
CA SER A 4 -14.36 2.62 32.58
C SER A 4 -15.23 1.41 32.24
N ILE A 5 -14.87 0.21 32.71
CA ILE A 5 -15.66 -1.01 32.53
C ILE A 5 -16.95 -0.93 33.37
N GLU A 6 -16.86 -0.50 34.62
CA GLU A 6 -18.00 -0.30 35.52
C GLU A 6 -19.02 0.69 34.92
N LEU A 7 -18.56 1.84 34.40
CA LEU A 7 -19.43 2.81 33.71
C LEU A 7 -20.11 2.25 32.45
N VAL A 8 -19.42 1.36 31.72
CA VAL A 8 -19.96 0.69 30.53
C VAL A 8 -21.00 -0.37 30.94
N GLU A 9 -20.77 -1.10 32.03
CA GLU A 9 -21.68 -2.10 32.59
C GLU A 9 -22.96 -1.45 33.13
N GLU A 10 -22.84 -0.38 33.92
CA GLU A 10 -23.97 0.40 34.45
C GLU A 10 -24.91 0.90 33.34
N THR A 11 -24.35 1.33 32.20
CA THR A 11 -25.13 1.85 31.07
C THR A 11 -25.60 0.78 30.09
N ARG A 12 -25.27 -0.50 30.30
CA ARG A 12 -25.51 -1.59 29.34
C ARG A 12 -26.98 -1.86 29.09
N GLU A 13 -27.77 -2.00 30.15
CA GLU A 13 -29.21 -2.27 30.08
C GLU A 13 -29.97 -1.16 29.34
N ARG A 14 -29.54 0.10 29.50
CA ARG A 14 -30.09 1.24 28.76
C ARG A 14 -29.71 1.17 27.29
N ARG A 15 -28.42 1.05 26.97
CA ARG A 15 -27.90 1.04 25.59
C ARG A 15 -28.45 -0.11 24.74
N LEU A 16 -28.76 -1.25 25.35
CA LEU A 16 -29.39 -2.39 24.67
C LEU A 16 -30.85 -2.10 24.23
N LYS A 17 -31.54 -1.19 24.91
CA LYS A 17 -32.96 -0.84 24.68
C LYS A 17 -33.12 0.51 23.98
N GLU A 18 -32.07 1.32 23.97
CA GLU A 18 -32.04 2.65 23.40
C GLU A 18 -31.85 2.56 21.88
N GLU A 19 -32.90 2.87 21.14
CA GLU A 19 -32.83 3.02 19.68
C GLU A 19 -32.59 4.49 19.35
N PHE A 20 -31.47 4.77 18.67
CA PHE A 20 -31.21 6.10 18.15
C PHE A 20 -31.99 6.32 16.86
N ARG A 21 -32.68 7.45 16.78
CA ARG A 21 -33.34 7.87 15.53
C ARG A 21 -32.29 7.93 14.41
N HIS A 22 -32.62 7.36 13.26
CA HIS A 22 -31.82 7.62 12.06
C HIS A 22 -31.89 9.10 11.69
N LEU A 23 -30.72 9.71 11.55
CA LEU A 23 -30.61 11.07 11.04
C LEU A 23 -31.15 11.14 9.62
N SER A 24 -31.90 12.19 9.32
CA SER A 24 -32.26 12.55 7.94
C SER A 24 -30.99 12.87 7.14
N LEU A 25 -31.09 12.91 5.80
CA LEU A 25 -29.95 13.29 4.96
C LEU A 25 -29.46 14.71 5.28
N GLU A 26 -30.39 15.63 5.55
CA GLU A 26 -30.09 17.02 5.92
C GLU A 26 -29.33 17.10 7.25
N GLU A 27 -29.76 16.36 8.27
CA GLU A 27 -29.09 16.33 9.58
C GLU A 27 -27.70 15.72 9.49
N ARG A 28 -27.51 14.70 8.65
CA ARG A 28 -26.18 14.14 8.38
C ARG A 28 -25.28 15.17 7.72
N GLU A 29 -25.80 15.89 6.73
CA GLU A 29 -25.04 16.91 6.02
C GLU A 29 -24.64 18.07 6.95
N GLU A 30 -25.55 18.50 7.83
CA GLU A 30 -25.27 19.52 8.85
C GLU A 30 -24.18 19.05 9.83
N LEU A 31 -24.27 17.81 10.33
CA LEU A 31 -23.25 17.21 11.19
C LEU A 31 -21.89 17.13 10.49
N LEU A 32 -21.86 16.72 9.22
CA LEU A 32 -20.62 16.66 8.44
C LEU A 32 -20.02 18.06 8.28
N LYS A 33 -20.79 19.04 7.81
CA LYS A 33 -20.34 20.43 7.64
C LYS A 33 -19.87 21.06 8.95
N LYS A 34 -20.44 20.65 10.09
CA LYS A 34 -20.09 21.22 11.39
C LYS A 34 -18.87 20.57 12.04
N TYR A 35 -18.73 19.25 11.94
CA TYR A 35 -17.76 18.49 12.74
C TYR A 35 -16.77 17.67 11.93
N HIS A 36 -17.10 17.27 10.70
CA HIS A 36 -16.21 16.43 9.92
C HIS A 36 -15.11 17.28 9.26
N PRO A 37 -13.82 16.96 9.48
CA PRO A 37 -12.71 17.77 8.99
C PRO A 37 -12.72 17.96 7.46
N ASP A 38 -13.25 16.97 6.73
CA ASP A 38 -13.37 17.07 5.27
C ASP A 38 -14.46 18.00 4.73
N TYR A 39 -15.50 18.28 5.51
CA TYR A 39 -16.68 19.02 5.06
C TYR A 39 -16.80 20.40 5.71
N LYS A 40 -16.08 20.60 6.81
CA LYS A 40 -16.06 21.87 7.54
C LYS A 40 -15.46 22.98 6.69
N GLU A 41 -16.18 24.09 6.60
CA GLU A 41 -15.68 25.26 5.88
C GLU A 41 -14.39 25.79 6.51
N GLY A 42 -13.46 26.22 5.66
CA GLY A 42 -12.20 26.82 6.09
C GLY A 42 -11.16 25.83 6.64
N THR A 43 -11.37 24.50 6.58
CA THR A 43 -10.32 23.50 6.93
C THR A 43 -9.43 23.11 5.75
N LYS A 44 -9.79 23.54 4.54
CA LYS A 44 -9.08 23.22 3.30
C LYS A 44 -8.63 24.49 2.58
N ARG A 45 -7.52 24.42 1.87
CA ARG A 45 -7.02 25.48 0.98
C ARG A 45 -6.48 24.87 -0.32
N PRO A 46 -6.24 25.66 -1.39
CA PRO A 46 -5.53 25.15 -2.56
C PRO A 46 -4.03 25.03 -2.28
N LEU A 47 -3.40 24.00 -2.84
CA LEU A 47 -1.94 23.91 -2.97
C LEU A 47 -1.41 25.07 -3.83
N LYS A 48 -0.33 25.71 -3.38
CA LYS A 48 0.29 26.86 -4.06
C LYS A 48 1.39 26.46 -5.02
N ILE A 49 2.04 25.31 -4.80
CA ILE A 49 3.23 24.85 -5.53
C ILE A 49 3.11 23.37 -5.94
N GLY A 50 3.99 22.94 -6.85
CA GLY A 50 4.10 21.55 -7.31
C GLY A 50 3.11 21.16 -8.44
N PRO A 51 3.19 19.91 -8.93
CA PRO A 51 2.35 19.43 -10.03
C PRO A 51 0.84 19.47 -9.74
N ASN A 52 0.47 19.35 -8.46
CA ASN A 52 -0.92 19.37 -7.99
C ASN A 52 -1.39 20.77 -7.56
N LYS A 53 -0.72 21.83 -8.03
CA LYS A 53 -1.10 23.22 -7.72
C LYS A 53 -2.58 23.46 -8.02
N GLY A 54 -3.28 24.10 -7.09
CA GLY A 54 -4.72 24.36 -7.16
C GLY A 54 -5.60 23.25 -6.59
N MET A 55 -5.07 22.05 -6.33
CA MET A 55 -5.82 20.99 -5.66
C MET A 55 -6.18 21.41 -4.23
N ILE A 56 -7.45 21.22 -3.86
CA ILE A 56 -7.96 21.52 -2.53
C ILE A 56 -7.69 20.34 -1.59
N ALA A 57 -7.02 20.60 -0.48
CA ALA A 57 -6.72 19.61 0.55
C ALA A 57 -6.75 20.25 1.95
N PRO A 58 -6.81 19.45 3.05
CA PRO A 58 -6.71 19.96 4.41
C PRO A 58 -5.46 20.80 4.64
N HIS A 59 -5.56 21.84 5.46
CA HIS A 59 -4.44 22.76 5.75
C HIS A 59 -3.20 22.02 6.20
N GLU A 60 -3.32 21.05 7.10
CA GLU A 60 -2.19 20.31 7.68
C GLU A 60 -1.42 19.51 6.62
N VAL A 61 -2.14 18.94 5.65
CA VAL A 61 -1.52 18.22 4.53
C VAL A 61 -0.77 19.20 3.63
N ILE A 62 -1.36 20.37 3.36
CA ILE A 62 -0.72 21.35 2.49
C ILE A 62 0.47 22.00 3.19
N ASP A 63 0.39 22.27 4.50
CA ASP A 63 1.51 22.79 5.28
C ASP A 63 2.71 21.84 5.25
N LEU A 64 2.46 20.51 5.27
CA LEU A 64 3.52 19.51 5.10
C LEU A 64 4.09 19.48 3.68
N LEU A 65 3.24 19.57 2.65
CA LEU A 65 3.69 19.56 1.25
C LEU A 65 4.41 20.84 0.83
N GLU A 66 4.08 21.97 1.46
CA GLU A 66 4.70 23.28 1.26
C GLU A 66 5.80 23.59 2.28
N ALA A 67 6.11 22.64 3.17
CA ALA A 67 7.14 22.82 4.18
C ALA A 67 8.51 23.07 3.52
N HIS A 68 9.30 23.95 4.14
CA HIS A 68 10.68 24.12 3.74
C HIS A 68 11.48 22.85 4.04
N PRO A 69 12.44 22.48 3.17
CA PRO A 69 13.33 21.37 3.46
C PRO A 69 14.10 21.60 4.76
N LEU A 70 14.32 20.53 5.52
CA LEU A 70 15.11 20.60 6.76
C LEU A 70 16.58 20.97 6.49
N ILE A 71 17.07 20.67 5.30
CA ILE A 71 18.43 20.96 4.85
C ILE A 71 18.39 22.21 3.99
N LYS A 72 19.26 23.18 4.31
CA LYS A 72 19.40 24.38 3.50
C LYS A 72 20.39 24.12 2.36
N PRO A 73 20.13 24.57 1.13
CA PRO A 73 21.03 24.34 -0.01
C PRO A 73 22.48 24.78 0.26
N GLU A 74 22.70 25.83 1.05
CA GLU A 74 24.04 26.35 1.38
C GLU A 74 24.82 25.43 2.33
N GLN A 75 24.17 24.43 2.94
CA GLN A 75 24.80 23.44 3.81
C GLN A 75 25.38 22.25 3.03
N ILE A 76 25.10 22.13 1.74
CA ILE A 76 25.54 21.01 0.91
C ILE A 76 26.58 21.52 -0.09
N ASP A 77 27.81 21.01 0.02
CA ASP A 77 28.84 21.25 -0.98
C ASP A 77 28.72 20.23 -2.12
N LEU A 78 28.07 20.63 -3.21
CA LEU A 78 27.87 19.77 -4.39
C LEU A 78 29.17 19.52 -5.19
N SER A 79 30.29 20.17 -4.84
CA SER A 79 31.58 19.91 -5.48
C SER A 79 32.29 18.66 -4.95
N GLN A 80 31.86 18.16 -3.79
CA GLN A 80 32.36 16.95 -3.19
C GLN A 80 31.34 15.82 -3.33
N VAL A 81 31.70 14.77 -4.07
CA VAL A 81 30.87 13.57 -4.23
C VAL A 81 31.27 12.53 -3.18
N ASP A 82 30.34 12.18 -2.29
CA ASP A 82 30.55 11.15 -1.27
C ASP A 82 30.34 9.73 -1.81
N TYR A 83 29.36 9.56 -2.72
CA TYR A 83 28.99 8.30 -3.33
C TYR A 83 28.73 8.48 -4.83
N GLU A 84 29.23 7.55 -5.62
CA GLU A 84 28.97 7.42 -7.06
C GLU A 84 28.37 6.03 -7.30
N THR A 85 27.32 5.95 -8.12
CA THR A 85 26.54 4.73 -8.36
C THR A 85 25.85 4.85 -9.72
N ASP A 86 25.68 3.74 -10.42
CA ASP A 86 24.92 3.70 -11.67
C ASP A 86 23.41 3.72 -11.41
N ILE A 87 22.97 3.06 -10.33
CA ILE A 87 21.55 2.94 -9.99
C ILE A 87 21.31 3.36 -8.54
N LEU A 88 20.63 4.51 -8.38
CA LEU A 88 20.11 4.96 -7.09
C LEU A 88 18.65 4.51 -6.90
N ILE A 89 18.40 3.69 -5.87
CA ILE A 89 17.06 3.24 -5.48
C ILE A 89 16.65 3.95 -4.18
N ILE A 90 15.59 4.76 -4.25
CA ILE A 90 15.05 5.47 -3.08
C ILE A 90 13.87 4.68 -2.50
N GLY A 91 14.14 3.92 -1.43
CA GLY A 91 13.17 3.15 -0.67
C GLY A 91 13.55 1.67 -0.56
N GLY A 92 13.75 1.19 0.68
CA GLY A 92 14.14 -0.19 0.97
C GLY A 92 12.97 -1.12 1.30
N GLY A 93 11.83 -0.92 0.62
CA GLY A 93 10.65 -1.79 0.71
C GLY A 93 10.64 -2.88 -0.37
N GLY A 94 9.54 -3.63 -0.49
CA GLY A 94 9.43 -4.74 -1.44
C GLY A 94 9.76 -4.37 -2.88
N ALA A 95 9.26 -3.22 -3.36
CA ALA A 95 9.53 -2.73 -4.71
C ALA A 95 11.01 -2.37 -4.94
N GLY A 96 11.65 -1.68 -4.00
CA GLY A 96 13.05 -1.27 -4.14
C GLY A 96 14.02 -2.44 -4.08
N MET A 97 13.80 -3.40 -3.18
CA MET A 97 14.60 -4.63 -3.14
C MET A 97 14.38 -5.50 -4.38
N THR A 98 13.13 -5.59 -4.86
CA THR A 98 12.83 -6.26 -6.14
C THR A 98 13.59 -5.60 -7.30
N ALA A 99 13.56 -4.27 -7.40
CA ALA A 99 14.28 -3.54 -8.44
C ALA A 99 15.80 -3.77 -8.38
N ALA A 100 16.38 -3.79 -7.17
CA ALA A 100 17.80 -4.08 -6.98
C ALA A 100 18.17 -5.48 -7.48
N LEU A 101 17.39 -6.51 -7.12
CA LEU A 101 17.61 -7.88 -7.60
C LEU A 101 17.52 -7.97 -9.12
N TRP A 102 16.52 -7.31 -9.73
CA TRP A 102 16.37 -7.30 -11.19
C TRP A 102 17.50 -6.55 -11.90
N ALA A 103 18.05 -5.49 -11.31
CA ALA A 103 19.24 -4.82 -11.83
C ALA A 103 20.45 -5.77 -11.83
N VAL A 104 20.65 -6.52 -10.73
CA VAL A 104 21.71 -7.54 -10.65
C VAL A 104 21.50 -8.65 -11.68
N TYR A 105 20.28 -9.16 -11.83
CA TYR A 105 19.96 -10.17 -12.86
C TYR A 105 20.16 -9.65 -14.29
N SER A 106 20.10 -8.34 -14.49
CA SER A 106 20.36 -7.68 -15.76
C SER A 106 21.86 -7.41 -16.00
N GLY A 107 22.74 -7.82 -15.08
CA GLY A 107 24.19 -7.73 -15.20
C GLY A 107 24.83 -6.49 -14.58
N VAL A 108 24.07 -5.68 -13.83
CA VAL A 108 24.62 -4.55 -13.06
C VAL A 108 25.33 -5.09 -11.82
N SER A 109 26.54 -4.60 -11.53
CA SER A 109 27.26 -5.07 -10.36
C SER A 109 26.59 -4.56 -9.08
N PRO A 110 26.48 -5.37 -8.00
CA PRO A 110 25.86 -4.94 -6.75
C PRO A 110 26.47 -3.67 -6.14
N GLU A 111 27.78 -3.46 -6.32
CA GLU A 111 28.51 -2.26 -5.87
C GLU A 111 28.09 -0.98 -6.60
N ASP A 112 27.52 -1.09 -7.81
CA ASP A 112 27.05 0.04 -8.61
C ASP A 112 25.58 0.39 -8.31
N ILE A 113 24.97 -0.30 -7.33
CA ILE A 113 23.57 -0.11 -6.93
C ILE A 113 23.52 0.39 -5.48
N LEU A 114 22.97 1.58 -5.28
CA LEU A 114 22.78 2.17 -3.96
C LEU A 114 21.30 2.21 -3.57
N ILE A 115 20.91 1.47 -2.54
CA ILE A 115 19.58 1.57 -1.93
C ILE A 115 19.64 2.54 -0.74
N VAL A 116 18.88 3.64 -0.83
CA VAL A 116 18.72 4.61 0.25
C VAL A 116 17.32 4.52 0.83
N THR A 117 17.19 4.43 2.15
CA THR A 117 15.89 4.40 2.82
C THR A 117 15.93 5.18 4.13
N LYS A 118 14.80 5.81 4.48
CA LYS A 118 14.68 6.64 5.70
C LYS A 118 14.70 5.82 6.99
N LEU A 119 14.33 4.53 6.90
CA LEU A 119 14.29 3.58 8.01
C LEU A 119 15.36 2.50 7.80
N ARG A 120 15.23 1.34 8.45
CA ARG A 120 16.11 0.19 8.20
C ARG A 120 15.67 -0.54 6.93
N LEU A 121 16.58 -1.27 6.29
CA LEU A 121 16.22 -2.13 5.16
C LEU A 121 15.14 -3.13 5.58
N GLY A 122 14.05 -3.19 4.82
CA GLY A 122 12.86 -4.00 5.15
C GLY A 122 11.89 -3.33 6.12
N ASP A 123 12.28 -2.32 6.90
CA ASP A 123 11.37 -1.56 7.77
C ASP A 123 10.51 -0.62 6.92
N SER A 124 9.42 -1.17 6.41
CA SER A 124 8.53 -0.56 5.44
C SER A 124 7.11 -1.09 5.59
N ASN A 125 6.13 -0.37 5.05
CA ASN A 125 4.74 -0.85 5.03
C ASN A 125 4.59 -2.19 4.29
N SER A 126 5.55 -2.59 3.44
CA SER A 126 5.53 -3.90 2.80
C SER A 126 5.53 -5.06 3.81
N VAL A 127 6.27 -4.94 4.93
CA VAL A 127 6.30 -5.98 5.98
C VAL A 127 4.95 -6.11 6.68
N MET A 128 4.19 -5.01 6.76
CA MET A 128 2.90 -4.97 7.43
C MET A 128 1.75 -5.55 6.59
N SER A 129 2.01 -5.93 5.33
CA SER A 129 0.99 -6.56 4.49
C SER A 129 0.68 -7.96 5.00
N GLN A 130 -0.59 -8.23 5.31
CA GLN A 130 -1.02 -9.51 5.88
C GLN A 130 -1.67 -10.41 4.81
N GLY A 131 -2.70 -9.86 4.15
CA GLY A 131 -3.72 -10.65 3.44
C GLY A 131 -3.18 -11.58 2.35
N GLY A 132 -2.36 -11.08 1.43
CA GLY A 132 -1.85 -11.89 0.33
C GLY A 132 -1.48 -11.11 -0.92
N VAL A 133 -1.04 -11.84 -1.94
CA VAL A 133 -0.78 -11.36 -3.30
C VAL A 133 -1.72 -12.07 -4.26
N GLN A 134 -2.25 -11.34 -5.24
CA GLN A 134 -3.17 -11.90 -6.22
C GLN A 134 -2.45 -12.26 -7.51
N ALA A 135 -2.61 -13.51 -7.96
CA ALA A 135 -2.12 -13.99 -9.24
C ALA A 135 -3.09 -15.02 -9.82
N ALA A 136 -3.54 -14.82 -11.06
CA ALA A 136 -4.38 -15.79 -11.74
C ALA A 136 -3.49 -16.82 -12.43
N ASP A 137 -3.05 -17.83 -11.68
CA ASP A 137 -2.03 -18.80 -12.09
C ASP A 137 -2.59 -20.18 -12.45
N ARG A 138 -3.87 -20.45 -12.17
CA ARG A 138 -4.52 -21.73 -12.49
C ARG A 138 -5.99 -21.64 -12.94
N PRO A 139 -6.50 -22.65 -13.67
CA PRO A 139 -7.91 -22.73 -14.03
C PRO A 139 -8.84 -22.84 -12.81
N PRO A 140 -10.09 -22.33 -12.87
CA PRO A 140 -10.77 -21.75 -14.04
C PRO A 140 -10.49 -20.24 -14.23
N ASP A 141 -9.51 -19.68 -13.51
CA ASP A 141 -9.15 -18.28 -13.66
C ASP A 141 -8.22 -18.04 -14.86
N SER A 142 -7.94 -16.77 -15.16
CA SER A 142 -6.93 -16.38 -16.13
C SER A 142 -6.41 -14.96 -15.88
N PRO A 143 -5.19 -14.64 -16.32
CA PRO A 143 -4.67 -13.27 -16.29
C PRO A 143 -5.58 -12.23 -16.96
N THR A 144 -6.33 -12.63 -17.99
CA THR A 144 -7.32 -11.78 -18.65
C THR A 144 -8.52 -11.49 -17.75
N ARG A 145 -9.01 -12.46 -16.98
CA ARG A 145 -10.09 -12.22 -16.00
C ARG A 145 -9.59 -11.34 -14.86
N HIS A 146 -8.37 -11.57 -14.39
CA HIS A 146 -7.72 -10.70 -13.41
C HIS A 146 -7.60 -9.25 -13.92
N PHE A 147 -7.20 -9.06 -15.18
CA PHE A 147 -7.17 -7.75 -15.83
C PHE A 147 -8.53 -7.04 -15.78
N LEU A 148 -9.61 -7.75 -16.10
CA LEU A 148 -10.96 -7.17 -16.09
C LEU A 148 -11.42 -6.77 -14.69
N ASP A 149 -11.12 -7.59 -13.68
CA ASP A 149 -11.44 -7.27 -12.28
C ASP A 149 -10.68 -6.01 -11.82
N VAL A 150 -9.39 -5.86 -12.17
CA VAL A 150 -8.59 -4.67 -11.81
C VAL A 150 -9.09 -3.41 -12.51
N ILE A 151 -9.38 -3.50 -13.82
CA ILE A 151 -9.95 -2.37 -14.59
C ILE A 151 -11.31 -1.95 -14.03
N GLY A 152 -12.17 -2.92 -13.70
CA GLY A 152 -13.47 -2.66 -13.09
C GLY A 152 -13.33 -2.02 -11.71
N GLY A 153 -12.45 -2.56 -10.87
CA GLY A 153 -12.17 -2.04 -9.52
C GLY A 153 -11.56 -0.64 -9.50
N GLY A 154 -10.76 -0.28 -10.52
CA GLY A 154 -10.24 1.07 -10.70
C GLY A 154 -11.19 2.01 -11.44
N HIS A 155 -12.44 1.61 -11.66
CA HIS A 155 -13.47 2.39 -12.36
C HIS A 155 -12.99 2.89 -13.74
N PHE A 156 -12.21 2.07 -14.46
CA PHE A 156 -11.63 2.37 -15.77
C PHE A 156 -10.68 3.58 -15.80
N ALA A 157 -10.26 4.10 -14.65
CA ALA A 157 -9.29 5.20 -14.56
C ALA A 157 -7.82 4.71 -14.62
N ASN A 158 -7.60 3.40 -14.65
CA ASN A 158 -6.25 2.82 -14.69
C ASN A 158 -5.58 3.01 -16.06
N ASP A 159 -4.25 3.07 -16.03
CA ASP A 159 -3.46 2.83 -17.24
C ASP A 159 -3.55 1.34 -17.63
N ARG A 160 -4.11 1.08 -18.81
CA ARG A 160 -4.37 -0.28 -19.31
C ARG A 160 -3.09 -1.06 -19.59
N GLN A 161 -2.01 -0.40 -20.00
CA GLN A 161 -0.74 -1.08 -20.27
C GLN A 161 -0.09 -1.54 -18.97
N LEU A 162 -0.14 -0.71 -17.93
CA LEU A 162 0.36 -1.08 -16.60
C LEU A 162 -0.46 -2.22 -15.98
N VAL A 163 -1.78 -2.15 -16.04
CA VAL A 163 -2.63 -3.24 -15.52
C VAL A 163 -2.40 -4.54 -16.29
N ARG A 164 -2.23 -4.48 -17.61
CA ARG A 164 -1.90 -5.67 -18.41
C ARG A 164 -0.59 -6.29 -17.96
N THR A 165 0.45 -5.49 -17.76
CA THR A 165 1.75 -5.97 -17.28
C THR A 165 1.60 -6.63 -15.91
N LEU A 166 0.97 -5.92 -14.96
CA LEU A 166 0.69 -6.42 -13.62
C LEU A 166 0.00 -7.79 -13.62
N THR A 167 -1.10 -7.95 -14.36
CA THR A 167 -1.90 -9.18 -14.26
C THR A 167 -1.35 -10.33 -15.09
N MET A 168 -0.68 -10.04 -16.21
CA MET A 168 -0.08 -11.06 -17.08
C MET A 168 1.22 -11.61 -16.51
N GLU A 169 2.01 -10.79 -15.81
CA GLU A 169 3.28 -11.20 -15.21
C GLU A 169 3.11 -11.72 -13.78
N ALA A 170 1.96 -11.48 -13.12
CA ALA A 170 1.72 -11.96 -11.75
C ALA A 170 2.04 -13.46 -11.55
N PRO A 171 1.61 -14.41 -12.40
CA PRO A 171 1.95 -15.83 -12.22
C PRO A 171 3.46 -16.11 -12.29
N TYR A 172 4.19 -15.37 -13.13
CA TYR A 172 5.64 -15.47 -13.21
C TYR A 172 6.29 -14.96 -11.92
N MET A 173 5.82 -13.83 -11.41
CA MET A 173 6.33 -13.24 -10.17
C MET A 173 6.07 -14.12 -8.94
N MET A 174 4.94 -14.83 -8.89
CA MET A 174 4.67 -15.80 -7.83
C MET A 174 5.69 -16.93 -7.79
N ARG A 175 6.00 -17.49 -8.97
CA ARG A 175 7.01 -18.53 -9.11
C ARG A 175 8.39 -18.02 -8.71
N TRP A 176 8.76 -16.83 -9.17
CA TRP A 176 10.03 -16.20 -8.81
C TRP A 176 10.18 -16.04 -7.30
N LEU A 177 9.12 -15.61 -6.59
CA LEU A 177 9.14 -15.55 -5.12
C LEU A 177 9.33 -16.93 -4.48
N GLU A 178 8.64 -17.97 -4.96
CA GLU A 178 8.87 -19.35 -4.48
C GLU A 178 10.31 -19.81 -4.71
N GLU A 179 10.90 -19.48 -5.87
CA GLU A 179 12.30 -19.80 -6.21
C GLU A 179 13.31 -19.09 -5.29
N LEU A 180 12.98 -17.90 -4.79
CA LEU A 180 13.76 -17.22 -3.74
C LEU A 180 13.58 -17.83 -2.34
N GLY A 181 12.70 -18.82 -2.19
CA GLY A 181 12.44 -19.51 -0.92
C GLY A 181 11.25 -18.94 -0.14
N LEU A 182 10.32 -18.27 -0.81
CA LEU A 182 9.03 -17.90 -0.21
C LEU A 182 8.13 -19.13 -0.15
N MET A 183 7.46 -19.33 0.99
CA MET A 183 6.58 -20.48 1.21
C MET A 183 5.13 -20.01 1.33
N PHE A 184 4.42 -19.97 0.20
CA PHE A 184 2.97 -19.78 0.22
C PHE A 184 2.28 -20.96 0.92
N ASP A 185 1.11 -20.69 1.50
CA ASP A 185 0.27 -21.73 2.08
C ASP A 185 -0.10 -22.76 1.01
N LYS A 186 0.15 -24.03 1.31
CA LYS A 186 -0.12 -25.17 0.43
C LYS A 186 -1.15 -26.12 1.04
N ASP A 187 -1.91 -26.77 0.18
CA ASP A 187 -2.77 -27.89 0.55
C ASP A 187 -1.95 -29.18 0.77
N GLU A 188 -2.63 -30.27 1.13
CA GLU A 188 -1.99 -31.57 1.38
C GLU A 188 -1.31 -32.16 0.13
N GLU A 189 -1.70 -31.71 -1.05
CA GLU A 189 -1.15 -32.14 -2.35
C GLU A 189 0.03 -31.26 -2.79
N GLY A 190 0.33 -30.18 -2.06
CA GLY A 190 1.41 -29.26 -2.33
C GLY A 190 1.05 -28.12 -3.30
N ASN A 191 -0.23 -27.96 -3.65
CA ASN A 191 -0.67 -26.83 -4.46
C ASN A 191 -0.87 -25.58 -3.59
N MET A 192 -0.60 -24.39 -4.14
CA MET A 192 -0.91 -23.15 -3.43
C MET A 192 -2.40 -23.02 -3.17
N ILE A 193 -2.76 -22.59 -1.96
CA ILE A 193 -4.14 -22.29 -1.60
C ILE A 193 -4.53 -20.95 -2.25
N GLU A 194 -5.73 -20.89 -2.84
CA GLU A 194 -6.32 -19.65 -3.35
C GLU A 194 -7.49 -19.21 -2.45
N LEU A 195 -7.43 -17.96 -2.04
CA LEU A 195 -8.43 -17.27 -1.26
C LEU A 195 -9.18 -16.24 -2.12
N TRP A 196 -10.31 -15.77 -1.60
CA TRP A 196 -11.03 -14.64 -2.17
C TRP A 196 -10.28 -13.33 -1.88
N GLY A 197 -9.98 -12.58 -2.94
CA GLY A 197 -9.50 -11.20 -2.83
C GLY A 197 -10.67 -10.22 -2.79
N CYS A 198 -10.40 -8.99 -2.35
CA CYS A 198 -11.39 -7.92 -2.48
C CYS A 198 -11.58 -7.57 -3.97
N GLY A 199 -12.84 -7.48 -4.42
CA GLY A 199 -13.18 -7.08 -5.80
C GLY A 199 -12.91 -8.15 -6.88
N THR A 200 -12.66 -9.40 -6.50
CA THR A 200 -12.33 -10.47 -7.45
C THR A 200 -13.54 -11.28 -7.90
N SER A 201 -13.58 -11.66 -9.18
CA SER A 201 -14.57 -12.60 -9.73
C SER A 201 -14.17 -14.07 -9.59
N CYS A 202 -12.94 -14.36 -9.16
CA CYS A 202 -12.41 -15.71 -8.92
C CYS A 202 -11.45 -15.71 -7.72
N ARG A 203 -11.23 -16.87 -7.11
CA ARG A 203 -10.19 -17.04 -6.09
C ARG A 203 -8.84 -17.02 -6.79
N ARG A 204 -7.92 -16.19 -6.30
CA ARG A 204 -6.58 -16.00 -6.88
C ARG A 204 -5.59 -15.36 -5.90
N MET A 205 -6.00 -15.21 -4.63
CA MET A 205 -5.16 -14.59 -3.61
C MET A 205 -4.39 -15.67 -2.87
N HIS A 206 -3.07 -15.57 -2.86
CA HIS A 206 -2.18 -16.47 -2.15
C HIS A 206 -1.57 -15.76 -0.96
N SER A 207 -1.39 -16.49 0.14
CA SER A 207 -0.95 -15.96 1.42
C SER A 207 0.17 -16.79 2.03
N CYS A 208 0.91 -16.19 2.96
CA CYS A 208 1.71 -16.91 3.95
C CYS A 208 1.08 -16.64 5.32
N LYS A 209 0.10 -17.46 5.71
CA LYS A 209 -0.79 -17.21 6.87
C LYS A 209 -1.29 -15.76 6.85
N ASP A 210 -1.08 -15.01 7.93
CA ASP A 210 -1.46 -13.62 8.12
C ASP A 210 -0.26 -12.66 8.10
N TYR A 211 0.88 -13.08 7.52
CA TYR A 211 2.13 -12.31 7.49
C TYR A 211 2.83 -12.35 6.12
N THR A 212 2.06 -12.42 5.03
CA THR A 212 2.57 -12.53 3.65
C THR A 212 3.64 -11.49 3.30
N GLY A 213 3.45 -10.23 3.70
CA GLY A 213 4.40 -9.15 3.46
C GLY A 213 5.73 -9.33 4.19
N MET A 214 5.69 -9.87 5.40
CA MET A 214 6.90 -10.21 6.16
C MET A 214 7.72 -11.28 5.45
N GLU A 215 7.06 -12.34 4.96
CA GLU A 215 7.75 -13.41 4.21
C GLU A 215 8.31 -12.91 2.87
N ILE A 216 7.57 -12.09 2.13
CA ILE A 216 8.08 -11.48 0.89
C ILE A 216 9.33 -10.66 1.18
N VAL A 217 9.30 -9.80 2.19
CA VAL A 217 10.47 -8.98 2.54
C VAL A 217 11.63 -9.84 3.05
N ARG A 218 11.37 -10.94 3.76
CA ARG A 218 12.40 -11.87 4.24
C ARG A 218 13.21 -12.49 3.10
N VAL A 219 12.55 -12.87 1.99
CA VAL A 219 13.25 -13.51 0.86
C VAL A 219 13.90 -12.51 -0.09
N LEU A 220 13.47 -11.25 -0.07
CA LEU A 220 14.05 -10.19 -0.90
C LEU A 220 15.27 -9.50 -0.25
N ARG A 221 15.44 -9.64 1.06
CA ARG A 221 16.50 -9.00 1.85
C ARG A 221 17.75 -9.86 1.92
#